data_AF-A0A930VGT1-F1
#
_entry.id   AF-A0A930VGT1-F1
#
_cell.length_a   1.000
_cell.length_b   1.000
_cell.length_c   1.000
_cell.angle_alpha   90.00
_cell.angle_beta   90.00
_cell.angle_gamma   90.00
#
_symmetry.space_group_name_H-M   'P 1'
#
loop_
_entity.id
_entity.type
_entity.pdbx_description
1 polymer ?
#
loop_
_entity_poly.entity_id
_entity_poly.type
_entity_poly.pdbx_seq_one_letter_code
_entity_poly.pdbx_strand_id
1 'polypeptide(L)'
;MSDSKAVRRERGHDAEKRTGPATFYRQVVAELRKVVWPTQEQLVTYFLVVMVFVLFMIGIVSLLDLGFGKLVFWVFSGGSTQ
;
A
#
# COMPACT_ATOMS: atom_id res chain seq x y z
N MET A 1 -23.86 -20.34 65.80
CA MET A 1 -24.70 -19.74 64.75
C MET A 1 -23.96 -18.53 64.22
N SER A 2 -23.78 -18.49 62.89
CA SER A 2 -23.65 -17.33 61.99
C SER A 2 -22.87 -16.10 62.46
N ASP A 3 -21.94 -15.51 61.72
CA ASP A 3 -21.51 -15.66 60.34
C ASP A 3 -20.24 -14.80 60.27
N SER A 4 -19.09 -15.38 59.94
CA SER A 4 -17.92 -14.58 59.55
C SER A 4 -17.46 -15.02 58.17
N LYS A 5 -18.41 -14.90 57.23
CA LYS A 5 -18.22 -15.06 55.78
C LYS A 5 -18.38 -13.69 55.13
N ALA A 6 -17.33 -12.86 55.14
CA ALA A 6 -17.27 -11.72 54.22
C ALA A 6 -15.90 -11.04 54.12
N VAL A 7 -14.79 -11.77 53.98
CA VAL A 7 -13.56 -11.16 53.40
C VAL A 7 -12.90 -12.11 52.41
N ARG A 8 -13.66 -12.48 51.38
CA ARG A 8 -13.09 -12.86 50.08
C ARG A 8 -13.42 -11.72 49.12
N ARG A 9 -12.85 -10.54 49.38
CA ARG A 9 -12.81 -9.49 48.36
C ARG A 9 -11.54 -9.73 47.58
N GLU A 10 -11.75 -10.25 46.38
CA GLU A 10 -10.68 -10.64 45.48
C GLU A 10 -9.71 -9.47 45.29
N ARG A 11 -8.43 -9.71 45.59
CA ARG A 11 -7.32 -8.94 45.02
C ARG A 11 -7.19 -9.31 43.54
N GLY A 12 -8.24 -8.98 42.79
CA GLY A 12 -8.30 -9.15 41.35
C GLY A 12 -7.69 -7.92 40.69
N HIS A 13 -6.54 -8.14 40.07
CA HIS A 13 -5.96 -7.29 39.02
C HIS A 13 -5.44 -5.90 39.44
N ASP A 14 -4.51 -5.88 40.38
CA ASP A 14 -3.36 -4.98 40.26
C ASP A 14 -2.32 -5.64 39.34
N ALA A 15 -2.72 -5.92 38.10
CA ALA A 15 -1.78 -6.16 37.02
C ALA A 15 -1.18 -4.80 36.69
N GLU A 16 -0.22 -4.40 37.53
CA GLU A 16 0.99 -3.70 37.18
C GLU A 16 0.86 -2.99 35.83
N LYS A 17 0.37 -1.74 35.89
CA LYS A 17 0.49 -0.75 34.83
C LYS A 17 1.98 -0.47 34.59
N ARG A 18 2.72 -1.45 34.08
CA ARG A 18 3.95 -1.21 33.34
C ARG A 18 3.51 -0.38 32.15
N THR A 19 3.93 0.87 32.14
CA THR A 19 3.95 1.75 30.96
C THR A 19 4.81 1.07 29.90
N GLY A 20 4.28 0.03 29.28
CA GLY A 20 4.98 -0.84 28.35
C GLY A 20 4.79 -0.36 26.91
N PRO A 21 5.49 -0.99 25.95
CA PRO A 21 5.33 -0.73 24.52
C PRO A 21 3.87 -0.74 24.01
N ALA A 22 2.93 -1.36 24.75
CA ALA A 22 1.50 -1.30 24.48
C ALA A 22 0.90 0.14 24.51
N THR A 23 1.37 1.01 25.43
CA THR A 23 0.93 2.42 25.49
C THR A 23 1.51 3.25 24.35
N PHE A 24 2.77 3.02 23.96
CA PHE A 24 3.39 3.65 22.80
C PHE A 24 2.72 3.24 21.49
N TYR A 25 2.37 1.96 21.32
CA TYR A 25 1.62 1.48 20.16
C TYR A 25 0.25 2.15 20.05
N ARG A 26 -0.48 2.31 21.17
CA ARG A 26 -1.74 3.07 21.19
C ARG A 26 -1.55 4.53 20.79
N GLN A 27 -0.45 5.18 21.20
CA GLN A 27 -0.13 6.54 20.77
C GLN A 27 0.20 6.63 19.28
N VAL A 28 1.00 5.70 18.73
CA VAL A 28 1.33 5.65 17.30
C VAL A 28 0.07 5.47 16.46
N VAL A 29 -0.82 4.55 16.82
CA VAL A 29 -2.11 4.36 16.11
C VAL A 29 -3.00 5.60 16.22
N ALA A 30 -2.99 6.30 17.36
CA ALA A 30 -3.72 7.55 17.55
C ALA A 30 -3.18 8.69 16.67
N GLU A 31 -1.85 8.77 16.48
CA GLU A 31 -1.20 9.76 15.63
C GLU A 31 -1.34 9.41 14.14
N LEU A 32 -1.24 8.12 13.78
CA LEU A 32 -1.47 7.63 12.41
C LEU A 32 -2.91 7.84 11.94
N ARG A 33 -3.90 7.86 12.85
CA ARG A 33 -5.29 8.26 12.53
C ARG A 33 -5.45 9.76 12.28
N LYS A 34 -4.51 10.60 12.72
CA LYS A 34 -4.48 12.04 12.40
C LYS A 34 -3.85 12.32 11.04
N VAL A 35 -3.07 11.38 10.52
CA VAL A 35 -2.68 11.43 9.11
C VAL A 35 -3.96 11.27 8.31
N VAL A 36 -4.32 12.33 7.60
CA VAL A 36 -5.53 12.40 6.77
C VAL A 36 -5.51 11.21 5.82
N TRP A 37 -6.29 10.19 6.14
CA TRP A 37 -6.37 9.02 5.27
C TRP A 37 -7.12 9.44 4.02
N PRO A 38 -6.46 9.38 2.87
CA PRO A 38 -7.04 9.88 1.63
C PRO A 38 -8.31 9.09 1.31
N THR A 39 -9.32 9.78 0.79
CA THR A 39 -10.56 9.16 0.35
C THR A 39 -10.30 8.23 -0.83
N GLN A 40 -10.98 7.09 -0.90
CA GLN A 40 -10.76 6.11 -1.98
C GLN A 40 -10.95 6.69 -3.38
N GLU A 41 -11.83 7.69 -3.54
CA GLU A 41 -12.06 8.38 -4.82
C GLU A 41 -10.82 9.10 -5.38
N GLN A 42 -10.02 9.70 -4.50
CA GLN A 42 -8.77 10.35 -4.89
C GLN A 42 -7.77 9.32 -5.42
N LEU A 43 -7.63 8.19 -4.71
CA LEU A 43 -6.74 7.10 -5.10
C LEU A 43 -7.11 6.54 -6.48
N VAL A 44 -8.41 6.29 -6.71
CA VAL A 44 -8.90 5.77 -8.00
C VAL A 44 -8.68 6.78 -9.12
N THR A 45 -8.90 8.06 -8.88
CA THR A 45 -8.68 9.12 -9.89
C THR A 45 -7.20 9.20 -10.28
N TYR A 46 -6.30 9.25 -9.30
CA TYR A 46 -4.86 9.29 -9.57
C TYR A 46 -4.37 8.00 -10.25
N PHE A 47 -4.88 6.84 -9.82
CA PHE A 47 -4.61 5.57 -10.47
C PHE A 47 -5.07 5.54 -11.92
N LEU A 48 -6.29 6.02 -12.21
CA LEU A 48 -6.83 6.08 -13.58
C LEU A 48 -5.99 6.98 -14.49
N VAL A 49 -5.58 8.15 -14.00
CA VAL A 49 -4.71 9.06 -14.77
C VAL A 49 -3.40 8.36 -15.15
N VAL A 50 -2.74 7.71 -14.19
CA VAL A 50 -1.50 6.97 -14.45
C VAL A 50 -1.74 5.78 -15.37
N MET A 51 -2.83 5.03 -15.19
CA MET A 51 -3.20 3.90 -16.03
C MET A 51 -3.36 4.32 -17.50
N VAL A 52 -4.12 5.39 -17.77
CA VAL A 52 -4.32 5.92 -19.13
C VAL A 52 -2.99 6.37 -19.73
N PHE A 53 -2.15 7.05 -18.94
CA PHE A 53 -0.83 7.49 -19.39
C PHE A 53 0.10 6.32 -19.77
N VAL A 54 0.14 5.28 -18.93
CA VAL A 54 0.95 4.06 -19.19
C VAL A 54 0.44 3.36 -20.45
N LEU A 55 -0.87 3.17 -20.61
CA LEU A 55 -1.45 2.57 -21.81
C LEU A 55 -1.13 3.36 -23.09
N PHE A 56 -1.15 4.69 -23.00
CA PHE A 56 -0.78 5.56 -24.11
C PHE A 56 0.70 5.40 -24.50
N MET A 57 1.60 5.40 -23.52
CA MET A 57 3.03 5.16 -23.77
C MET A 57 3.28 3.77 -24.36
N ILE A 58 2.62 2.73 -23.86
CA ILE A 58 2.69 1.37 -24.43
C ILE A 58 2.23 1.39 -25.90
N GLY A 59 1.16 2.12 -26.23
CA GLY A 59 0.68 2.26 -27.60
C GLY A 59 1.71 2.89 -28.53
N ILE A 60 2.30 4.01 -28.13
CA ILE A 60 3.35 4.69 -28.91
C ILE A 60 4.58 3.79 -29.07
N VAL A 61 5.08 3.22 -27.97
CA VAL A 61 6.26 2.36 -27.99
C VAL A 61 6.02 1.15 -28.89
N SER A 62 4.87 0.47 -28.76
CA SER A 62 4.52 -0.66 -29.62
C SER A 62 4.43 -0.28 -31.09
N LEU A 63 3.89 0.91 -31.41
CA LEU A 63 3.83 1.41 -32.78
C LEU A 63 5.22 1.67 -33.33
N LEU A 64 6.09 2.29 -32.53
CA LEU A 64 7.48 2.53 -32.89
C LEU A 64 8.24 1.21 -33.05
N ASP A 65 8.09 0.24 -32.14
CA ASP A 65 8.71 -1.08 -32.23
C ASP A 65 8.33 -1.81 -33.54
N LEU A 66 7.05 -1.74 -33.94
CA LEU A 66 6.59 -2.28 -35.21
C LEU A 66 7.13 -1.52 -36.42
N GLY A 67 7.24 -0.19 -36.32
CA GLY A 67 7.80 0.67 -37.36
C GLY A 67 9.30 0.41 -37.57
N PHE A 68 10.07 0.43 -36.47
CA PHE A 68 11.49 0.12 -36.46
C PHE A 68 11.74 -1.32 -36.89
N GLY A 69 10.96 -2.29 -36.44
CA GLY A 69 11.09 -3.69 -36.87
C GLY A 69 11.00 -3.85 -38.39
N LYS A 70 10.03 -3.17 -39.03
CA LYS A 70 9.91 -3.17 -40.51
C LYS A 70 11.05 -2.43 -41.19
N LEU A 71 11.48 -1.30 -40.63
CA LEU A 71 12.53 -0.46 -41.21
C LEU A 71 13.90 -1.15 -41.14
N VAL A 72 14.20 -1.78 -40.01
CA VAL A 72 15.37 -2.64 -39.78
C VAL A 72 15.29 -3.84 -40.73
N PHE A 73 14.16 -4.56 -40.80
CA PHE A 73 14.02 -5.69 -41.72
C PHE A 73 14.28 -5.28 -43.18
N TRP A 74 13.77 -4.13 -43.62
CA TRP A 74 14.02 -3.62 -44.97
C TRP A 74 15.49 -3.25 -45.21
N VAL A 75 16.13 -2.55 -44.27
CA VAL A 75 17.55 -2.17 -44.35
C VAL A 75 18.46 -3.40 -44.38
N PHE A 76 18.24 -4.38 -43.51
CA PHE A 76 19.08 -5.57 -43.44
C PHE A 76 18.77 -6.58 -44.57
N SER A 77 17.50 -6.75 -44.95
CA SER A 77 17.13 -7.59 -46.10
C SER A 77 17.58 -7.00 -47.43
N GLY A 78 17.68 -5.68 -47.55
CA GLY A 78 18.21 -5.01 -48.74
C GLY A 78 19.75 -4.94 -48.77
N GLY A 79 20.41 -5.08 -47.61
CA GLY A 79 21.86 -4.92 -47.47
C GLY A 79 22.67 -6.22 -47.34
N SER A 80 22.07 -7.35 -46.97
CA SER A 80 22.80 -8.61 -46.75
C SER A 80 22.99 -9.44 -48.03
N THR A 81 23.51 -8.81 -49.08
CA THR A 81 24.20 -9.48 -50.19
C THR A 81 25.67 -9.07 -50.16
N GLN A 82 26.40 -9.68 -49.22
CA GLN A 82 27.85 -9.99 -49.24
C GLN A 82 28.20 -10.73 -47.96
#